data_AF-A0A976HJA3-F1
#
_entry.id   AF-A0A976HJA3-F1
#
_cell.length_a   1.000
_cell.length_b   1.000
_cell.length_c   1.000
_cell.angle_alpha   90.00
_cell.angle_beta   90.00
_cell.angle_gamma   90.00
#
_symmetry.space_group_name_H-M   'P 1'
#
loop_
_entity.id
_entity.type
_entity.pdbx_description
1 polymer ?
#
loop_
_entity_poly.entity_id
_entity_poly.type
_entity_poly.pdbx_seq_one_letter_code
_entity_poly.pdbx_strand_id
1 'polypeptide(L)'
;MTCKQLNVNDLKCLFFISVKDAQTFPKNFIFNGNKTDLEQVIGNAVPVKLGEFVAKCINQYMVDKTSNRLQTMGQLELELEYV
;
A
#
# COMPACT_ATOMS: atom_id res chain seq x y z
N MET A 1 10.84 -6.26 -34.75
CA MET A 1 10.21 -5.87 -33.47
C MET A 1 9.17 -4.81 -33.80
N THR A 2 7.96 -5.22 -34.17
CA THR A 2 6.91 -4.29 -34.59
C THR A 2 6.33 -3.61 -33.37
N CYS A 3 6.67 -2.34 -33.17
CA CYS A 3 5.95 -1.49 -32.22
C CYS A 3 4.51 -1.36 -32.75
N LYS A 4 3.58 -2.13 -32.18
CA LYS A 4 2.16 -1.90 -32.43
C LYS A 4 1.86 -0.50 -31.88
N GLN A 5 1.43 0.42 -32.73
CA GLN A 5 0.87 1.69 -32.29
C GLN A 5 -0.33 1.37 -31.38
N LEU A 6 -0.11 1.36 -30.07
CA LEU A 6 -1.18 1.24 -29.08
C LEU A 6 -1.85 2.61 -28.97
N ASN A 7 -3.17 2.61 -28.92
CA ASN A 7 -3.94 3.84 -28.69
C ASN A 7 -3.60 4.37 -27.29
N VAL A 8 -3.67 5.70 -27.11
CA VAL A 8 -3.60 6.37 -25.80
C VAL A 8 -4.54 5.73 -24.76
N ASN A 9 -5.71 5.25 -25.18
CA ASN A 9 -6.65 4.54 -24.30
C ASN A 9 -6.14 3.16 -23.84
N ASP A 10 -5.45 2.44 -24.74
CA ASP A 10 -4.84 1.14 -24.41
C ASP A 10 -3.64 1.33 -23.47
N LEU A 11 -2.84 2.37 -23.69
CA LEU A 11 -1.74 2.78 -22.81
C LEU A 11 -2.22 3.11 -21.40
N LYS A 12 -3.34 3.84 -21.27
CA LYS A 12 -3.94 4.16 -19.95
C LYS A 12 -4.43 2.90 -19.23
N CYS A 13 -5.09 1.98 -19.94
CA CYS A 13 -5.52 0.72 -19.34
C CYS A 13 -4.34 -0.16 -18.89
N LEU A 14 -3.26 -0.23 -19.69
CA LEU A 14 -2.04 -0.96 -19.34
C LEU A 14 -1.37 -0.36 -18.09
N PHE A 15 -1.25 0.98 -18.02
CA PHE A 15 -0.71 1.66 -16.85
C PHE A 15 -1.54 1.40 -15.59
N PHE A 16 -2.87 1.51 -15.68
CA PHE A 16 -3.77 1.19 -14.57
C PHE A 16 -3.55 -0.23 -14.02
N ILE A 17 -3.45 -1.24 -14.89
CA ILE A 17 -3.19 -2.62 -14.49
C ILE A 17 -1.82 -2.75 -13.81
N SER A 18 -0.77 -2.16 -14.41
CA SER A 18 0.59 -2.23 -13.87
C SER A 18 0.73 -1.61 -12.49
N VAL A 19 0.14 -0.43 -12.25
CA VAL A 19 0.21 0.23 -10.93
C VAL A 19 -0.64 -0.51 -9.90
N LYS A 20 -1.82 -1.01 -10.28
CA LYS A 20 -2.65 -1.87 -9.40
C LYS A 20 -1.89 -3.10 -8.91
N ASP A 21 -1.17 -3.76 -9.82
CA ASP A 21 -0.42 -4.98 -9.50
C ASP A 21 0.84 -4.66 -8.65
N ALA A 22 1.51 -3.54 -8.92
CA ALA A 22 2.62 -3.05 -8.11
C ALA A 22 2.19 -2.74 -6.66
N GLN A 23 0.98 -2.21 -6.48
CA GLN A 23 0.39 -1.93 -5.16
C GLN A 23 -0.19 -3.15 -4.46
N THR A 24 -0.11 -4.33 -5.07
CA THR A 24 -0.52 -5.63 -4.50
C THR A 24 -2.00 -5.72 -4.12
N PHE A 25 -2.88 -5.01 -4.82
CA PHE A 25 -4.32 -5.14 -4.62
C PHE A 25 -4.82 -6.55 -5.00
N PRO A 26 -5.78 -7.12 -4.26
CA PRO A 26 -6.36 -8.42 -4.62
C PRO A 26 -7.08 -8.34 -5.97
N LYS A 27 -7.07 -9.46 -6.72
CA LYS A 27 -7.69 -9.52 -8.06
C LYS A 27 -9.19 -9.21 -8.06
N ASN A 28 -9.85 -9.42 -6.91
CA ASN A 28 -11.28 -9.21 -6.73
C ASN A 28 -11.61 -7.85 -6.09
N PHE A 29 -10.65 -6.92 -6.00
CA PHE A 29 -10.90 -5.57 -5.48
C PHE A 29 -11.71 -4.76 -6.49
N ILE A 30 -12.85 -4.22 -6.05
CA ILE A 30 -13.72 -3.41 -6.90
C ILE A 30 -13.34 -1.94 -6.72
N PHE A 31 -12.95 -1.29 -7.82
CA PHE A 31 -12.69 0.14 -7.86
C PHE A 31 -13.91 0.86 -8.44
N ASN A 32 -14.50 1.80 -7.68
CA ASN A 32 -15.66 2.58 -8.10
C ASN A 32 -15.26 4.05 -8.23
N GLY A 33 -15.58 4.68 -9.37
CA GLY A 33 -15.30 6.08 -9.62
C GLY A 33 -14.85 6.35 -11.05
N ASN A 34 -14.51 7.60 -11.34
CA ASN A 34 -13.97 7.99 -12.64
C ASN A 34 -12.54 7.47 -12.80
N LYS A 35 -12.16 7.13 -14.04
CA LYS A 35 -10.85 6.52 -14.35
C LYS A 35 -9.66 7.33 -13.81
N THR A 36 -9.70 8.66 -13.94
CA THR A 36 -8.63 9.55 -13.47
C THR A 36 -8.46 9.52 -11.95
N ASP A 37 -9.58 9.57 -11.22
CA ASP A 37 -9.55 9.58 -9.75
C ASP A 37 -9.06 8.23 -9.22
N LEU A 38 -9.46 7.13 -9.86
CA LEU A 38 -8.99 5.79 -9.52
C LEU A 38 -7.50 5.60 -9.78
N GLU A 39 -6.98 6.10 -10.91
CA GLU A 39 -5.55 6.07 -11.21
C GLU A 39 -4.73 6.83 -10.15
N GLN A 40 -5.23 7.99 -9.68
CA GLN A 40 -4.58 8.75 -8.61
C GLN A 40 -4.63 8.05 -7.26
N VAL A 41 -5.80 7.51 -6.87
CA VAL A 41 -5.96 6.78 -5.60
C VAL A 41 -5.04 5.56 -5.57
N ILE A 42 -4.98 4.80 -6.66
CA ILE A 42 -4.11 3.62 -6.75
C ILE A 42 -2.64 4.04 -6.77
N GLY A 43 -2.27 5.07 -7.54
CA GLY A 43 -0.89 5.55 -7.63
C GLY A 43 -0.33 6.05 -6.30
N ASN A 44 -1.15 6.74 -5.52
CA ASN A 44 -0.77 7.31 -4.23
C ASN A 44 -0.97 6.36 -3.04
N ALA A 45 -1.63 5.21 -3.24
CA ALA A 45 -1.87 4.25 -2.17
C ALA A 45 -0.55 3.64 -1.65
N VAL A 46 -0.55 3.31 -0.36
CA VAL A 46 0.48 2.46 0.24
C VAL A 46 0.26 1.01 -0.20
N PRO A 47 1.30 0.27 -0.61
CA PRO A 47 1.14 -1.13 -1.01
C PRO A 47 0.51 -1.97 0.10
N VAL A 48 -0.50 -2.77 -0.23
CA VAL A 48 -1.29 -3.53 0.76
C VAL A 48 -0.41 -4.46 1.60
N LYS A 49 0.56 -5.15 0.98
CA LYS A 49 1.52 -6.01 1.70
C LYS A 49 2.43 -5.26 2.66
N LEU A 50 2.79 -4.01 2.33
CA LEU A 50 3.57 -3.17 3.24
C LEU A 50 2.73 -2.80 4.46
N GLY A 51 1.46 -2.42 4.25
CA GLY A 51 0.50 -2.21 5.33
C GLY A 51 0.33 -3.45 6.22
N GLU A 52 0.21 -4.63 5.62
CA GLU A 52 0.13 -5.91 6.35
C GLU A 52 1.37 -6.16 7.22
N PHE A 53 2.57 -5.91 6.68
CA PHE A 53 3.81 -6.08 7.42
C PHE A 53 3.88 -5.14 8.63
N VAL A 54 3.56 -3.85 8.44
CA VAL A 54 3.52 -2.87 9.54
C VAL A 54 2.49 -3.28 10.60
N ALA A 55 1.30 -3.71 10.20
CA ALA A 55 0.27 -4.17 11.13
C ALA A 55 0.72 -5.39 11.95
N LYS A 56 1.43 -6.35 11.33
CA LYS A 56 2.03 -7.49 12.03
C LYS A 56 3.06 -7.05 13.07
N CYS A 57 3.92 -6.10 12.73
CA CYS A 57 4.90 -5.54 13.66
C CYS A 57 4.23 -4.86 14.86
N ILE A 58 3.19 -4.06 14.61
CA ILE A 58 2.42 -3.39 15.68
C ILE A 58 1.73 -4.44 16.57
N ASN A 59 1.10 -5.46 15.98
CA ASN A 59 0.44 -6.51 16.74
C ASN A 59 1.44 -7.30 17.61
N GLN A 60 2.61 -7.62 17.08
CA GLN A 60 3.69 -8.25 17.83
C GLN A 60 4.14 -7.37 19.01
N TYR A 61 4.35 -6.08 18.77
CA TYR A 61 4.68 -5.12 19.82
C TYR A 61 3.62 -5.07 20.93
N MET A 62 2.33 -5.08 20.58
CA MET A 62 1.25 -5.11 21.55
C MET A 62 1.29 -6.38 22.42
N VAL A 63 1.50 -7.55 21.81
CA VAL A 63 1.60 -8.84 22.51
C VAL A 63 2.81 -8.88 23.45
N ASP A 64 3.96 -8.39 22.98
CA ASP A 64 5.20 -8.36 23.77
C ASP A 64 5.09 -7.39 24.96
N LYS A 65 4.41 -6.26 24.76
CA LYS A 65 4.07 -5.30 25.83
C LYS A 65 3.18 -5.93 26.90
N THR A 66 2.13 -6.65 26.50
CA THR A 66 1.24 -7.36 27.46
C THR A 66 1.99 -8.46 28.22
N SER A 67 2.99 -9.10 27.61
CA SER A 67 3.77 -10.18 28.20
C SER A 67 5.01 -9.70 28.99
N ASN A 68 5.19 -8.39 29.18
CA ASN A 68 6.39 -7.79 29.80
C ASN A 68 7.73 -8.25 29.16
N ARG A 69 7.74 -8.56 27.86
CA ARG A 69 8.95 -8.93 27.09
C ARG A 69 9.46 -7.75 26.25
N LEU A 70 9.48 -6.55 26.81
CA LEU A 70 10.01 -5.39 26.09
C LEU A 70 11.54 -5.50 26.04
N GLN A 71 12.09 -5.96 24.91
CA GLN A 71 13.50 -5.70 24.61
C GLN A 71 13.59 -4.25 24.13
N THR A 72 14.29 -3.40 24.88
CA THR A 72 14.66 -2.05 24.46
C THR A 72 15.62 -2.16 23.27
N MET A 73 15.07 -2.15 22.06
CA MET A 73 15.84 -1.93 20.83
C MET A 73 15.62 -0.49 20.37
N GLY A 74 16.45 0.42 20.86
CA GLY A 74 16.59 1.79 20.34
C GLY A 74 15.97 2.91 21.19
N GLN A 75 16.53 4.12 21.05
CA GLN A 75 16.20 5.37 21.77
C GLN A 75 14.92 6.10 21.31
N LEU A 76 14.05 5.48 20.49
CA LEU A 76 12.91 6.21 19.93
C LEU A 76 11.75 6.28 20.92
N GLU A 77 11.72 7.36 21.69
CA GLU A 77 10.54 7.84 22.41
C GLU A 77 9.59 8.48 21.40
N LEU A 78 8.41 7.90 21.22
CA LEU A 78 7.30 8.54 20.52
C LEU A 78 6.58 9.44 21.52
N GLU A 79 6.97 10.70 21.58
CA GLU A 79 6.15 11.76 22.18
C GLU A 79 4.93 11.98 21.27
N LEU A 80 3.78 11.42 21.67
CA LEU A 80 2.50 11.85 21.12
C LEU A 80 2.09 13.12 21.85
N GLU A 81 2.60 14.26 21.38
CA GLU A 81 2.04 15.54 21.74
C GLU A 81 0.66 15.65 21.06
N TYR A 82 -0.39 15.50 21.84
CA TYR A 82 -1.77 15.71 21.40
C TYR A 82 -2.00 17.22 21.37
N VAL A 83 -1.93 17.82 20.19
CA VAL A 83 -2.37 19.22 19.95
C VAL A 83 -3.88 19.26 19.79
#